data_AF-A0A661FNI8-F1
#
_entry.id   AF-A0A661FNI8-F1
#
_cell.length_a   1.000
_cell.length_b   1.000
_cell.length_c   1.000
_cell.angle_alpha   90.00
_cell.angle_beta   90.00
_cell.angle_gamma   90.00
#
_symmetry.space_group_name_H-M   'P 1'
#
loop_
_entity.id
_entity.type
_entity.pdbx_description
1 polymer ?
#
loop_
_entity_poly.entity_id
_entity_poly.type
_entity_poly.pdbx_seq_one_letter_code
_entity_poly.pdbx_strand_id
1 'polypeptide(L)' 'NDLGGIRHVALEVSDAEKVFYYLKQQSDVKMINESPKYGPPEELTPVKIRFFYWLDPWGVQWEMEEGRPIGNLRGISG' A
#
# COMPACT_ATOMS: atom_id res chain seq x y z
N ASN A 1 9.97 -17.22 -19.69
CA ASN A 1 11.04 -16.22 -19.79
C ASN A 1 10.36 -14.88 -19.98
N ASP A 2 10.08 -14.18 -18.88
CA ASP A 2 9.66 -12.78 -18.85
C ASP A 2 10.00 -12.25 -17.45
N LEU A 3 11.19 -11.65 -17.32
CA LEU A 3 11.77 -11.19 -16.05
C LEU A 3 12.05 -9.70 -16.18
N GLY A 4 11.00 -8.87 -16.22
CA GLY A 4 11.21 -7.42 -16.27
C GLY A 4 10.02 -6.48 -16.42
N GLY A 5 8.77 -6.95 -16.36
CA GLY A 5 7.60 -6.06 -16.37
C GLY A 5 7.45 -5.25 -15.07
N ILE A 6 6.77 -4.10 -15.15
CA ILE A 6 6.30 -3.35 -13.97
C ILE A 6 5.47 -4.32 -13.10
N ARG A 7 5.90 -4.57 -11.87
CA ARG A 7 5.25 -5.53 -10.96
C ARG A 7 4.14 -4.92 -10.12
N HIS A 8 4.25 -3.64 -9.80
CA HIS A 8 3.26 -2.86 -9.07
C HIS A 8 3.55 -1.36 -9.20
N VAL A 9 2.59 -0.54 -8.82
CA VAL A 9 2.74 0.90 -8.57
C VAL A 9 2.78 1.14 -7.07
N ALA A 10 3.80 1.86 -6.56
CA ALA A 10 3.91 2.19 -5.14
C ALA A 10 3.47 3.64 -4.88
N LEU A 11 2.64 3.83 -3.85
CA LEU A 11 2.19 5.15 -3.39
C LEU A 11 2.50 5.30 -1.90
N GLU A 12 3.20 6.37 -1.55
CA GLU A 12 3.40 6.76 -0.16
C GLU A 12 2.11 7.36 0.41
N VAL A 13 1.70 6.88 1.59
CA VAL A 13 0.50 7.33 2.30
C VAL A 13 0.84 7.69 3.74
N SER A 14 0.12 8.65 4.32
CA SER A 14 0.38 9.11 5.68
C SER A 14 -0.12 8.16 6.77
N ASP A 15 -1.01 7.23 6.43
CA ASP A 15 -1.65 6.28 7.34
C ASP A 15 -2.13 5.06 6.52
N ALA A 16 -1.33 3.99 6.51
CA ALA A 16 -1.63 2.83 5.66
C ALA A 16 -2.80 2.01 6.20
N GLU A 17 -3.05 2.01 7.51
CA GLU A 17 -4.18 1.31 8.12
C GLU A 17 -5.51 1.94 7.70
N LYS A 18 -5.62 3.27 7.73
CA LYS A 18 -6.83 3.97 7.28
C LYS A 18 -7.10 3.75 5.79
N VAL A 19 -6.07 3.78 4.95
CA VAL A 19 -6.21 3.52 3.51
C VAL A 19 -6.66 2.08 3.26
N PHE A 20 -6.11 1.11 4.00
CA PHE A 20 -6.54 -0.29 3.93
C PHE A 20 -8.04 -0.45 4.18
N TYR A 21 -8.55 0.12 5.27
CA TYR A 21 -9.99 0.02 5.59
C TYR A 21 -10.87 0.76 4.60
N TYR A 22 -10.44 1.92 4.10
CA TYR A 22 -11.17 2.66 3.07
C TYR A 22 -11.30 1.85 1.78
N LEU A 23 -10.21 1.24 1.32
CA LEU A 23 -10.18 0.42 0.11
C LEU A 23 -10.99 -0.87 0.27
N LYS A 24 -10.92 -1.53 1.43
CA LYS A 24 -11.66 -2.77 1.71
C LYS A 24 -13.19 -2.60 1.67
N GLN A 25 -13.70 -1.36 1.76
CA GLN A 25 -15.12 -1.04 1.67
C GLN A 25 -15.62 -0.84 0.23
N GLN A 26 -14.72 -0.70 -0.75
CA GLN A 26 -15.09 -0.49 -2.14
C GLN A 26 -15.40 -1.82 -2.83
N SER A 27 -16.47 -1.86 -3.63
CA SER A 27 -16.97 -3.10 -4.25
C SER A 27 -16.07 -3.67 -5.35
N ASP A 28 -15.20 -2.83 -5.91
CA ASP A 28 -14.35 -3.10 -7.07
C ASP A 28 -12.86 -3.25 -6.70
N VAL A 29 -12.53 -3.09 -5.43
CA VAL A 29 -11.20 -3.36 -4.87
C VAL A 29 -11.05 -4.83 -4.54
N LYS A 30 -9.91 -5.42 -4.91
CA LYS A 30 -9.52 -6.75 -4.46
C LYS A 30 -8.23 -6.69 -3.68
N MET A 31 -8.28 -7.05 -2.39
CA MET A 31 -7.06 -7.28 -1.64
C MET A 31 -6.30 -8.48 -2.23
N ILE A 32 -4.96 -8.48 -2.16
CA ILE A 32 -4.14 -9.58 -2.71
C ILE A 32 -4.46 -10.93 -2.05
N ASN A 33 -5.07 -10.90 -0.87
CA ASN A 33 -5.53 -12.07 -0.13
C ASN A 33 -6.96 -11.83 0.39
N GLU A 34 -7.90 -12.68 -0.02
CA GLU A 34 -9.32 -12.62 0.36
C GLU A 34 -9.59 -13.22 1.75
N SER A 35 -8.58 -13.82 2.39
CA SER A 35 -8.71 -14.37 3.73
C SER A 35 -9.24 -13.30 4.70
N PRO A 36 -10.23 -13.63 5.54
CA PRO A 36 -10.67 -12.73 6.62
C PRO A 36 -9.54 -12.34 7.58
N LYS A 37 -8.46 -13.14 7.62
CA LYS A 37 -7.25 -12.87 8.41
C LYS A 37 -6.30 -11.87 7.75
N TYR A 38 -6.53 -11.52 6.48
CA TYR A 38 -5.80 -10.43 5.83
C TYR A 38 -6.29 -9.10 6.41
N GLY A 39 -5.56 -8.67 7.44
CA GLY A 39 -5.78 -7.45 8.19
C GLY A 39 -5.01 -6.27 7.60
N PRO A 40 -5.09 -5.10 8.27
CA PRO A 40 -4.26 -3.95 7.92
C PRO A 40 -2.77 -4.30 7.98
N PRO A 41 -1.90 -3.50 7.31
CA PRO A 41 -0.47 -3.75 7.31
C PRO A 41 0.11 -3.67 8.72
N GLU A 42 0.99 -4.61 9.05
CA GLU A 42 1.73 -4.61 10.32
C GLU A 42 3.03 -3.81 10.20
N GLU A 43 3.45 -3.20 11.30
CA GLU A 43 4.71 -2.44 11.34
C GLU A 43 5.92 -3.37 11.30
N LEU A 44 6.78 -3.16 10.31
CA LEU A 44 8.04 -3.88 10.20
C LEU A 44 9.11 -3.26 11.11
N THR A 45 9.60 -4.05 12.06
CA THR A 45 10.73 -3.67 12.92
C THR A 45 12.06 -4.12 12.28
N PRO A 46 13.15 -3.34 12.41
CA PRO A 46 13.28 -2.06 13.12
C PRO A 46 12.97 -0.81 12.26
N VAL A 47 12.58 -0.99 10.99
CA VAL A 47 12.51 0.10 10.01
C VAL A 47 11.29 1.02 10.14
N LYS A 48 10.28 0.60 10.91
CA LYS A 48 9.00 1.31 11.15
C LYS A 48 8.29 1.72 9.86
N ILE A 49 8.06 0.73 9.01
CA ILE A 49 7.32 0.87 7.74
C ILE A 49 6.11 -0.05 7.81
N ARG A 50 4.99 0.38 7.24
CA ARG A 50 3.80 -0.45 7.00
C ARG A 50 3.49 -0.44 5.51
N PHE A 51 3.20 -1.58 4.91
CA PHE A 51 2.71 -1.63 3.54
C PHE A 51 1.74 -2.78 3.29
N PHE A 52 0.86 -2.62 2.31
CA PHE A 52 -0.02 -3.68 1.83
C PHE A 52 -0.23 -3.59 0.31
N TYR A 53 -0.76 -4.66 -0.27
CA TYR A 53 -1.04 -4.74 -1.70
C TYR A 53 -2.53 -4.95 -1.98
N TRP A 54 -2.99 -4.35 -3.07
CA TRP A 54 -4.32 -4.59 -3.62
C TRP A 54 -4.28 -4.50 -5.15
N LEU A 55 -5.30 -5.07 -5.78
CA LEU A 55 -5.55 -5.00 -7.22
C LEU A 55 -6.70 -4.05 -7.48
N ASP A 56 -6.48 -3.11 -8.40
CA ASP A 56 -7.54 -2.27 -8.91
C ASP A 56 -8.47 -3.06 -9.88
N PRO A 57 -9.57 -2.45 -10.36
CA PRO A 57 -10.52 -3.14 -11.24
C PRO A 57 -9.92 -3.63 -12.57
N TRP A 58 -8.76 -3.09 -12.98
CA TRP A 58 -8.04 -3.47 -14.19
C TRP A 58 -6.95 -4.51 -13.93
N GLY A 59 -6.77 -4.93 -12.67
CA GLY A 59 -5.76 -5.91 -12.27
C GLY A 59 -4.37 -5.31 -12.08
N VAL A 60 -4.22 -3.99 -11.99
CA VAL A 60 -2.94 -3.38 -11.64
C VAL A 60 -2.71 -3.57 -10.15
N GLN A 61 -1.53 -4.09 -9.79
CA GLN A 61 -1.13 -4.21 -8.39
C GLN A 61 -0.60 -2.88 -7.87
N TRP A 62 -1.14 -2.46 -6.74
CA TRP A 62 -0.73 -1.27 -6.01
C TRP A 62 -0.09 -1.67 -4.69
N GLU A 63 0.98 -0.97 -4.30
CA GLU A 63 1.59 -1.00 -2.97
C GLU A 63 1.28 0.33 -2.29
N MET A 64 0.69 0.28 -1.10
CA MET A 64 0.47 1.46 -0.26
C MET A 64 1.46 1.42 0.88
N GLU A 65 2.45 2.31 0.89
CA GLU A 65 3.51 2.35 1.90
C GLU A 65 3.33 3.55 2.83
N GLU A 66 3.19 3.30 4.12
CA GLU A 66 3.43 4.30 5.17
C GLU A 66 4.90 4.21 5.54
N GLY A 67 5.67 5.13 4.97
CA GLY A 67 7.08 5.32 5.26
C GLY A 67 7.30 5.84 6.68
N ARG A 68 8.56 6.03 7.06
CA ARG A 68 8.89 6.62 8.36
C ARG A 68 8.25 8.00 8.46
N PRO A 69 7.73 8.42 9.63
CA PRO A 69 7.33 9.80 9.86
C PRO A 69 8.46 10.72 9.41
N ILE A 70 8.28 11.36 8.26
CA ILE A 70 9.25 12.29 7.73
C ILE A 70 9.23 13.47 8.70
N GLY A 71 10.21 13.53 9.60
CA GLY A 71 10.43 14.72 10.40
C GLY A 71 10.66 15.89 9.45
N ASN A 72 9.66 16.76 9.31
CA ASN A 72 9.71 18.04 8.60
C ASN A 72 10.59 18.04 7.32
N LEU A 73 10.17 17.37 6.24
CA LEU A 73 10.64 17.78 4.92
C LEU A 73 9.67 18.82 4.36
N ARG A 74 10.21 20.04 4.34
CA ARG A 74 9.83 21.14 3.46
C ARG A 74 9.37 20.61 2.11
N GLY A 75 8.31 21.25 1.61
CA GLY A 75 7.54 20.83 0.46
C GLY A 75 8.35 20.44 -0.77
N ILE A 76 7.74 19.58 -1.57
CA ILE A 76 8.01 19.55 -3.00
C ILE A 76 7.45 20.87 -3.56
N SER A 77 8.33 21.87 -3.63
CA SER A 77 8.17 23.05 -4.47
C SER A 77 9.32 23.02 -5.47
N GLY A 78 8.98 22.84 -6.75
CA GLY A 78 9.91 22.82 -7.88
C GLY A 78 9.42 21.90 -8.99
#